data_AF-A0A3M1TAM4-F1
#
_entry.id   AF-A0A3M1TAM4-F1
#
_cell.length_a   1.000
_cell.length_b   1.000
_cell.length_c   1.000
_cell.angle_alpha   90.00
_cell.angle_beta   90.00
_cell.angle_gamma   90.00
#
_symmetry.space_group_name_H-M   'P 1'
#
loop_
_entity.id
_entity.type
_entity.pdbx_description
1 polymer ?
#
loop_
_entity_poly.entity_id
_entity_poly.type
_entity_poly.pdbx_seq_one_letter_code
_entity_poly.pdbx_strand_id
1 'polypeptide(L)'
;MRRHARTQVLLLLLTGTVMLVGYLVFRRIYQETSAPLAQEILLMFLGSIVTVLVTAMLLNRQTELELQKEGRVLLLQQKNEIYLQVIEHIAAMARHRVLDEVLVQRLRVLNHKLAVVGSAEVVQAFNEVLDRLLAGLPDDLSDEEAEEIMHTVARVTLVMRRDLLGEEDVGVPVDITAAVLSNSRDVEEIDDLEAEEAAGRGRASRPAPDPAGA
;
A
#
# COMPACT_ATOMS: atom_id res chain seq x y z
N MET A 1 12.19 24.92 -17.56
CA MET A 1 10.82 24.94 -18.13
C MET A 1 10.74 25.53 -19.55
N ARG A 2 11.16 26.79 -19.82
CA ARG A 2 11.05 27.42 -21.17
C ARG A 2 11.81 26.72 -22.32
N ARG A 3 12.93 26.04 -22.05
CA ARG A 3 13.68 25.29 -23.08
C ARG A 3 12.96 24.02 -23.56
N HIS A 4 12.38 23.24 -22.65
CA HIS A 4 11.59 22.04 -23.01
C HIS A 4 10.34 22.40 -23.83
N ALA A 5 9.63 23.46 -23.44
CA ALA A 5 8.49 23.96 -24.21
C ALA A 5 8.88 24.41 -25.63
N ARG A 6 10.03 25.09 -25.80
CA ARG A 6 10.54 25.46 -27.13
C ARG A 6 10.91 24.25 -27.99
N THR A 7 11.56 23.25 -27.42
CA THR A 7 11.91 22.01 -28.13
C THR A 7 10.65 21.24 -28.53
N GLN A 8 9.64 21.14 -27.66
CA GLN A 8 8.37 20.50 -27.97
C GLN A 8 7.61 21.22 -29.08
N VAL A 9 7.54 22.55 -29.04
CA VAL A 9 6.92 23.34 -30.11
C VAL A 9 7.67 23.16 -31.43
N LEU A 10 9.00 23.15 -31.42
CA LEU A 10 9.81 22.94 -32.61
C LEU A 10 9.61 21.53 -33.19
N LEU A 11 9.56 20.50 -32.34
CA LEU A 11 9.25 19.13 -32.76
C LEU A 11 7.84 19.03 -33.34
N LEU A 12 6.85 19.68 -32.74
CA LEU A 12 5.48 19.68 -33.24
C LEU A 12 5.39 20.35 -34.62
N LEU A 13 6.05 21.49 -34.80
CA LEU A 13 6.16 22.17 -36.10
C LEU A 13 6.88 21.31 -37.15
N LEU A 14 7.96 20.63 -36.76
CA LEU A 14 8.69 19.72 -37.65
C LEU A 14 7.79 18.57 -38.10
N THR A 15 7.11 17.90 -37.16
CA THR A 15 6.18 16.79 -37.45
C THR A 15 5.02 17.26 -38.33
N GLY A 16 4.44 18.42 -38.04
CA GLY A 16 3.39 19.01 -38.87
C GLY A 16 3.85 19.31 -40.30
N THR A 17 5.09 19.81 -40.45
CA THR A 17 5.70 20.08 -41.76
C THR A 17 5.92 18.79 -42.54
N VAL A 18 6.46 17.74 -41.90
CA VAL A 18 6.67 16.43 -42.53
C VAL A 18 5.33 15.82 -42.99
N MET A 19 4.29 15.88 -42.16
CA MET A 19 2.96 15.41 -42.55
C MET A 19 2.39 16.20 -43.75
N LEU A 20 2.52 17.53 -43.72
CA LEU A 20 2.04 18.38 -44.81
C LEU A 20 2.75 18.07 -46.14
N VAL A 21 4.07 17.97 -46.12
CA VAL A 21 4.87 17.62 -47.31
C VAL A 21 4.51 16.22 -47.80
N GLY A 22 4.42 15.24 -46.90
CA GLY A 22 4.03 13.87 -47.24
C GLY A 22 2.66 13.80 -47.93
N TYR A 23 1.68 14.55 -47.41
CA TYR A 23 0.36 14.66 -48.03
C TYR A 23 0.41 15.31 -49.42
N LEU A 24 1.19 16.39 -49.60
CA LEU A 24 1.32 17.06 -50.89
C LEU A 24 1.96 16.17 -51.96
N VAL A 25 3.02 15.44 -51.59
CA VAL A 25 3.67 14.45 -52.48
C VAL A 25 2.70 13.34 -52.85
N PHE A 26 2.01 12.76 -51.87
CA PHE A 26 0.99 11.75 -52.12
C PHE A 26 -0.11 12.27 -53.07
N ARG A 27 -0.63 13.47 -52.81
CA ARG A 27 -1.65 14.11 -53.64
C ARG A 27 -1.17 14.30 -55.08
N ARG A 28 0.09 14.69 -55.28
CA ARG A 28 0.68 14.85 -56.61
C ARG A 28 0.72 13.52 -57.37
N ILE A 29 1.24 12.47 -56.73
CA ILE A 29 1.32 11.12 -57.31
C ILE A 29 -0.08 10.60 -57.66
N TYR A 30 -1.04 10.77 -56.74
CA TYR A 30 -2.41 10.34 -56.95
C TYR A 30 -3.07 11.04 -58.15
N GLN A 31 -2.86 12.36 -58.32
CA GLN A 31 -3.41 13.14 -59.42
C GLN A 31 -2.75 12.85 -60.79
N GLU A 32 -1.45 12.53 -60.81
CA GLU A 32 -0.74 12.19 -62.05
C GLU A 32 -1.01 10.75 -62.51
N THR A 33 -1.49 9.89 -61.61
CA THR A 33 -1.84 8.51 -61.94
C THR A 33 -3.19 8.48 -62.66
N SER A 34 -3.18 8.24 -63.97
CA SER A 34 -4.40 8.19 -64.80
C SER A 34 -5.10 6.83 -64.81
N ALA A 35 -4.41 5.75 -64.42
CA ALA A 35 -4.96 4.40 -64.37
C ALA A 35 -5.78 4.19 -63.08
N PRO A 36 -7.09 3.91 -63.16
CA PRO A 36 -7.94 3.72 -61.96
C PRO A 36 -7.43 2.62 -61.03
N LEU A 37 -6.98 1.48 -61.60
CA LEU A 37 -6.43 0.37 -60.83
C LEU A 37 -5.18 0.76 -60.01
N ALA A 38 -4.32 1.63 -60.54
CA ALA A 38 -3.11 2.06 -59.83
C ALA A 38 -3.44 2.98 -58.64
N GLN A 39 -4.48 3.81 -58.76
CA GLN A 39 -4.97 4.63 -57.64
C GLN A 39 -5.55 3.78 -56.50
N GLU A 40 -6.33 2.74 -56.84
CA GLU A 40 -6.90 1.80 -55.87
C GLU A 40 -5.80 1.04 -55.11
N ILE A 41 -4.81 0.50 -55.84
CA ILE A 41 -3.67 -0.19 -55.24
C ILE A 41 -2.88 0.74 -54.31
N LEU A 42 -2.67 1.99 -54.72
CA LEU A 42 -1.97 3.00 -53.90
C LEU A 42 -2.72 3.29 -52.60
N LEU A 43 -4.04 3.46 -52.66
CA LEU A 43 -4.88 3.68 -51.49
C LEU A 43 -4.93 2.46 -50.57
N MET A 44 -5.03 1.26 -51.14
CA MET A 44 -4.97 0.01 -50.37
C MET A 44 -3.64 -0.10 -49.62
N PHE A 45 -2.52 0.14 -50.30
CA PHE A 45 -1.19 0.09 -49.69
C PHE A 45 -1.02 1.12 -48.57
N LEU A 46 -1.44 2.37 -48.80
CA LEU A 46 -1.40 3.42 -47.79
C LEU A 46 -2.28 3.06 -46.59
N GLY A 47 -3.50 2.61 -46.84
CA GLY A 47 -4.44 2.16 -45.81
C GLY A 47 -3.87 1.01 -44.98
N SER A 48 -3.21 0.04 -45.62
CA SER A 48 -2.54 -1.07 -44.93
C SER A 48 -1.39 -0.59 -44.06
N ILE A 49 -0.53 0.31 -44.56
CA ILE A 49 0.58 0.88 -43.76
C ILE A 49 0.04 1.62 -42.54
N VAL A 50 -0.94 2.50 -42.74
CA VAL A 50 -1.56 3.27 -41.65
C VAL A 50 -2.17 2.31 -40.62
N THR A 51 -2.89 1.29 -41.08
CA THR A 51 -3.50 0.28 -40.20
C THR A 51 -2.46 -0.46 -39.38
N VAL A 52 -1.38 -0.94 -40.00
CA VAL A 52 -0.27 -1.62 -39.29
C VAL A 52 0.38 -0.70 -38.27
N LEU A 53 0.64 0.56 -38.62
CA LEU A 53 1.23 1.55 -37.71
C LEU A 53 0.33 1.85 -36.52
N VAL A 54 -0.97 2.06 -36.76
CA VAL A 54 -1.94 2.32 -35.69
C VAL A 54 -2.04 1.11 -34.76
N THR A 55 -2.16 -0.10 -35.32
CA THR A 55 -2.22 -1.33 -34.51
C THR A 55 -0.95 -1.52 -33.69
N ALA A 56 0.23 -1.31 -34.26
CA ALA A 56 1.49 -1.37 -33.52
C ALA A 56 1.55 -0.34 -32.38
N MET A 57 1.09 0.89 -32.62
CA MET A 57 1.02 1.94 -31.61
C MET A 57 0.05 1.57 -30.47
N LEU A 58 -1.12 1.02 -30.80
CA LEU A 58 -2.13 0.60 -29.83
C LEU A 58 -1.61 -0.56 -28.97
N LEU A 59 -0.98 -1.57 -29.58
CA LEU A 59 -0.38 -2.69 -28.86
C LEU A 59 0.70 -2.22 -27.89
N ASN A 60 1.64 -1.38 -28.36
CA ASN A 60 2.68 -0.83 -27.49
C ASN A 60 2.09 -0.06 -26.30
N ARG A 61 1.03 0.73 -26.55
CA ARG A 61 0.38 1.51 -25.49
C ARG A 61 -0.34 0.61 -24.49
N GLN A 62 -0.99 -0.46 -24.96
CA GLN A 62 -1.61 -1.45 -24.09
C GLN A 62 -0.57 -2.15 -23.23
N THR A 63 0.52 -2.65 -23.82
CA THR A 63 1.62 -3.29 -23.07
C THR A 63 2.23 -2.37 -22.03
N GLU A 64 2.44 -1.09 -22.35
CA GLU A 64 2.93 -0.12 -21.37
C GLU A 64 1.97 0.05 -20.19
N LEU A 65 0.66 0.14 -20.46
CA LEU A 65 -0.37 0.26 -19.43
C LEU A 65 -0.49 -1.01 -18.58
N GLU A 66 -0.36 -2.20 -19.20
CA GLU A 66 -0.34 -3.48 -18.49
C GLU A 66 0.87 -3.58 -17.56
N LEU A 67 2.08 -3.25 -18.04
CA LEU A 67 3.27 -3.23 -17.22
C LEU A 67 3.16 -2.24 -16.05
N GLN A 68 2.60 -1.05 -16.30
CA GLN A 68 2.34 -0.07 -15.23
C GLN A 68 1.34 -0.62 -14.20
N LYS A 69 0.29 -1.30 -14.66
CA LYS A 69 -0.71 -1.93 -13.80
C LYS A 69 -0.09 -3.05 -12.96
N GLU A 70 0.67 -3.95 -13.57
CA GLU A 70 1.38 -5.04 -12.87
C GLU A 70 2.36 -4.49 -11.83
N GLY A 71 3.15 -3.48 -12.19
CA GLY A 71 4.05 -2.79 -11.26
C GLY A 71 3.30 -2.16 -10.09
N ARG A 72 2.13 -1.56 -10.33
CA ARG A 72 1.28 -0.99 -9.28
C ARG A 72 0.71 -2.05 -8.35
N VAL A 73 0.26 -3.18 -8.90
CA VAL A 73 -0.23 -4.33 -8.11
C VAL A 73 0.88 -4.89 -7.23
N LEU A 74 2.09 -5.06 -7.77
CA LEU A 74 3.25 -5.53 -7.01
C LEU A 74 3.58 -4.59 -5.84
N LEU A 75 3.62 -3.28 -6.09
CA LEU A 75 3.86 -2.29 -5.05
C LEU A 75 2.75 -2.30 -3.98
N LEU A 76 1.49 -2.43 -4.38
CA LEU A 76 0.36 -2.54 -3.46
C LEU A 76 0.48 -3.80 -2.58
N GLN A 77 0.88 -4.93 -3.16
CA GLN A 77 1.12 -6.18 -2.43
C GLN A 77 2.26 -6.03 -1.42
N GLN A 78 3.39 -5.46 -1.82
CA GLN A 78 4.52 -5.20 -0.91
C GLN A 78 4.14 -4.26 0.23
N LYS A 79 3.39 -3.20 -0.06
CA LYS A 79 2.88 -2.26 0.95
C LYS A 79 1.98 -2.97 1.96
N ASN A 80 1.04 -3.79 1.49
CA ASN A 80 0.16 -4.58 2.35
C ASN A 80 0.93 -5.58 3.21
N GLU A 81 1.90 -6.30 2.62
CA GLU A 81 2.74 -7.25 3.36
C GLU A 81 3.50 -6.57 4.50
N ILE A 82 4.11 -5.42 4.25
CA ILE A 82 4.82 -4.64 5.29
C ILE A 82 3.84 -4.18 6.37
N TYR A 83 2.64 -3.74 6.00
CA TYR A 83 1.64 -3.28 6.97
C TYR A 83 1.14 -4.39 7.88
N LEU A 84 0.88 -5.57 7.33
CA LEU A 84 0.50 -6.75 8.11
C LEU A 84 1.64 -7.19 9.04
N GLN A 85 2.90 -7.16 8.59
CA GLN A 85 4.06 -7.42 9.46
C GLN A 85 4.14 -6.42 10.62
N VAL A 86 3.85 -5.13 10.37
CA VAL A 86 3.81 -4.11 11.43
C VAL A 86 2.76 -4.43 12.47
N ILE A 87 1.53 -4.71 12.04
CA ILE A 87 0.42 -5.02 12.95
C ILE A 87 0.73 -6.29 13.76
N GLU A 88 1.21 -7.36 13.11
CA GLU A 88 1.55 -8.63 13.77
C GLU A 88 2.63 -8.45 14.84
N HIS A 89 3.69 -7.70 14.53
CA HIS A 89 4.79 -7.49 15.47
C HIS A 89 4.39 -6.61 16.65
N ILE A 90 3.54 -5.59 16.45
CA ILE A 90 3.03 -4.81 17.58
C ILE A 90 2.08 -5.65 18.44
N ALA A 91 1.18 -6.43 17.83
CA ALA A 91 0.27 -7.29 18.58
C ALA A 91 1.01 -8.36 19.41
N ALA A 92 2.09 -8.92 18.87
CA ALA A 92 2.94 -9.86 19.61
C ALA A 92 3.59 -9.21 20.85
N MET A 93 4.06 -7.96 20.72
CA MET A 93 4.62 -7.17 21.82
C MET A 93 3.60 -6.91 22.93
N ALA A 94 2.42 -6.41 22.55
CA ALA A 94 1.35 -6.10 23.51
C ALA A 94 0.96 -7.33 24.34
N ARG A 95 0.94 -8.51 23.73
CA ARG A 95 0.59 -9.78 24.39
C ARG A 95 1.66 -10.30 25.36
N HIS A 96 2.94 -10.10 25.05
CA HIS A 96 4.01 -10.75 25.82
C HIS A 96 4.47 -9.94 27.03
N ARG A 97 4.04 -8.66 27.17
CA ARG A 97 4.41 -7.67 28.22
C ARG A 97 5.92 -7.47 28.50
N VAL A 98 6.78 -8.30 27.92
CA VAL A 98 8.23 -8.25 28.01
C VAL A 98 8.78 -7.84 26.65
N LEU A 99 9.31 -6.63 26.57
CA LEU A 99 10.03 -6.16 25.39
C LEU A 99 11.46 -6.73 25.37
N ASP A 100 11.72 -7.64 24.45
CA ASP A 100 13.07 -8.12 24.14
C ASP A 100 13.81 -7.08 23.26
N GLU A 101 15.09 -6.81 23.55
CA GLU A 101 15.97 -5.96 22.72
C GLU A 101 15.96 -6.39 21.23
N VAL A 102 15.83 -7.68 20.97
CA VAL A 102 15.71 -8.23 19.60
C VAL A 102 14.44 -7.73 18.91
N LEU A 103 13.34 -7.62 19.66
CA LEU A 103 12.04 -7.20 19.15
C LEU A 103 12.03 -5.70 18.85
N VAL A 104 12.69 -4.89 19.70
CA VAL A 104 12.91 -3.46 19.46
C VAL A 104 13.73 -3.22 18.18
N GLN A 105 14.81 -4.00 17.95
CA GLN A 105 15.57 -3.91 16.71
C GLN A 105 14.73 -4.26 15.48
N ARG A 106 13.86 -5.27 15.58
CA ARG A 106 12.93 -5.63 14.50
C ARG A 106 11.97 -4.49 14.17
N LEU A 107 11.40 -3.79 15.17
CA LEU A 107 10.55 -2.62 14.90
C LEU A 107 11.30 -1.49 14.20
N ARG A 108 12.56 -1.23 14.55
CA ARG A 108 13.36 -0.19 13.87
C ARG A 108 13.59 -0.52 12.39
N VAL A 109 13.84 -1.79 12.07
CA VAL A 109 13.93 -2.25 10.68
C VAL A 109 12.59 -2.07 9.97
N LEU A 110 11.49 -2.40 10.66
CA LEU A 110 10.14 -2.25 10.14
C LEU A 110 9.80 -0.77 9.88
N ASN A 111 10.24 0.15 10.74
CA ASN A 111 10.09 1.59 10.55
C ASN A 111 10.79 2.05 9.26
N HIS A 112 12.00 1.53 9.00
CA HIS A 112 12.74 1.84 7.77
C HIS A 112 12.03 1.31 6.53
N LYS A 113 11.48 0.07 6.60
CA LYS A 113 10.66 -0.48 5.52
C LYS A 113 9.40 0.35 5.29
N LEU A 114 8.76 0.78 6.37
CA LEU A 114 7.56 1.61 6.34
C LEU A 114 7.82 2.97 5.70
N ALA A 115 8.97 3.58 5.98
CA ALA A 115 9.40 4.84 5.37
C ALA A 115 9.63 4.76 3.85
N VAL A 116 9.85 3.56 3.30
CA VAL A 116 10.00 3.34 1.85
C VAL A 116 8.64 3.23 1.15
N VAL A 117 7.64 2.60 1.79
CA VAL A 117 6.37 2.22 1.12
C VAL A 117 5.14 2.99 1.61
N GLY A 118 5.18 3.56 2.81
CA GLY A 118 4.05 4.21 3.45
C GLY A 118 4.04 5.73 3.30
N SER A 119 2.86 6.32 3.45
CA SER A 119 2.71 7.77 3.54
C SER A 119 3.39 8.33 4.80
N ALA A 120 3.65 9.64 4.79
CA ALA A 120 4.20 10.34 5.94
C ALA A 120 3.34 10.17 7.20
N GLU A 121 2.01 10.11 7.04
CA GLU A 121 1.07 9.92 8.14
C GLU A 121 1.15 8.52 8.74
N VAL A 122 1.33 7.48 7.91
CA VAL A 122 1.52 6.09 8.38
C VAL A 122 2.82 5.99 9.19
N VAL A 123 3.90 6.60 8.70
CA VAL A 123 5.19 6.60 9.39
C VAL A 123 5.10 7.35 10.73
N GLN A 124 4.41 8.50 10.77
CA GLN A 124 4.19 9.25 12.00
C GLN A 124 3.39 8.44 13.03
N ALA A 125 2.25 7.87 12.61
CA ALA A 125 1.42 7.06 13.49
C ALA A 125 2.18 5.85 14.06
N PHE A 126 3.04 5.22 13.26
CA PHE A 126 3.86 4.10 13.72
C PHE A 126 4.98 4.54 14.69
N ASN A 127 5.62 5.69 14.46
CA ASN A 127 6.60 6.23 15.41
C ASN A 127 5.97 6.51 16.77
N GLU A 128 4.73 7.00 16.82
CA GLU A 128 4.01 7.22 18.09
C GLU A 128 3.76 5.93 18.87
N VAL A 129 3.57 4.79 18.18
CA VAL A 129 3.49 3.46 18.81
C VAL A 129 4.86 3.05 19.35
N LEU A 130 5.91 3.21 18.53
CA LEU A 130 7.27 2.83 18.91
C LEU A 130 7.76 3.65 20.12
N ASP A 131 7.50 4.95 20.15
CA ASP A 131 7.91 5.84 21.24
C ASP A 131 7.22 5.45 22.56
N ARG A 132 5.93 5.06 22.53
CA ARG A 132 5.20 4.54 23.70
C ARG A 132 5.75 3.20 24.18
N LEU A 133 5.95 2.26 23.26
CA LEU A 133 6.55 0.96 23.57
C LEU A 133 7.95 1.11 24.19
N LEU A 134 8.76 2.05 23.70
CA LEU A 134 10.10 2.32 24.24
C LEU A 134 10.06 3.06 25.58
N ALA A 135 9.04 3.88 25.83
CA ALA A 135 8.86 4.56 27.11
C ALA A 135 8.51 3.56 28.24
N GLY A 136 7.71 2.52 27.93
CA GLY A 136 7.37 1.42 28.85
C GLY A 136 8.42 0.30 28.92
N LEU A 137 9.63 0.50 28.39
CA LEU A 137 10.73 -0.49 28.41
C LEU A 137 11.40 -0.70 29.80
N PRO A 138 11.50 0.30 30.70
CA PRO A 138 12.20 0.13 31.98
C PRO A 138 11.40 -0.63 33.06
N ASP A 139 10.06 -0.59 32.98
CA ASP A 139 9.13 -1.14 33.97
C ASP A 139 8.13 -2.06 33.25
N ASP A 140 7.65 -3.13 33.91
CA ASP A 140 6.64 -4.03 33.34
C ASP A 140 5.40 -3.21 32.94
N LEU A 141 4.91 -3.37 31.71
CA LEU A 141 3.80 -2.56 31.18
C LEU A 141 2.56 -2.74 32.06
N SER A 142 2.04 -1.64 32.59
CA SER A 142 0.75 -1.64 33.29
C SER A 142 -0.39 -1.93 32.31
N ASP A 143 -1.53 -2.42 32.84
CA ASP A 143 -2.72 -2.70 32.04
C ASP A 143 -3.19 -1.46 31.25
N GLU A 144 -3.10 -0.28 31.89
CA GLU A 144 -3.49 1.01 31.29
C GLU A 144 -2.53 1.44 30.16
N GLU A 145 -1.23 1.16 30.29
CA GLU A 145 -0.24 1.41 29.22
C GLU A 145 -0.40 0.45 28.04
N ALA A 146 -0.72 -0.82 28.33
CA ALA A 146 -1.03 -1.80 27.30
C ALA A 146 -2.30 -1.41 26.51
N GLU A 147 -3.33 -0.91 27.20
CA GLU A 147 -4.56 -0.39 26.58
C GLU A 147 -4.26 0.80 25.65
N GLU A 148 -3.47 1.77 26.11
CA GLU A 148 -3.12 2.95 25.31
C GLU A 148 -2.31 2.57 24.05
N ILE A 149 -1.42 1.57 24.16
CA ILE A 149 -0.68 1.02 23.02
C ILE A 149 -1.65 0.39 22.02
N MET A 150 -2.61 -0.42 22.47
CA MET A 150 -3.58 -1.07 21.59
C MET A 150 -4.50 -0.05 20.90
N HIS A 151 -4.91 1.01 21.58
CA HIS A 151 -5.63 2.12 20.95
C HIS A 151 -4.76 2.82 19.88
N THR A 152 -3.46 2.97 20.12
CA THR A 152 -2.51 3.54 19.16
C THR A 152 -2.32 2.62 17.93
N VAL A 153 -2.34 1.30 18.13
CA VAL A 153 -2.33 0.29 17.04
C VAL A 153 -3.59 0.36 16.19
N ALA A 154 -4.75 0.52 16.80
CA ALA A 154 -6.01 0.74 16.09
C ALA A 154 -5.93 1.98 15.18
N ARG A 155 -5.35 3.08 15.69
CA ARG A 155 -5.08 4.30 14.89
C ARG A 155 -4.15 4.02 13.72
N VAL A 156 -3.02 3.35 13.93
CA VAL A 156 -2.08 2.99 12.85
C VAL A 156 -2.78 2.15 11.78
N THR A 157 -3.61 1.20 12.18
CA THR A 157 -4.36 0.31 11.27
C THR A 157 -5.32 1.10 10.38
N LEU A 158 -6.01 2.11 10.93
CA LEU A 158 -6.91 2.99 10.17
C LEU A 158 -6.15 3.85 9.15
N VAL A 159 -5.01 4.42 9.56
CA VAL A 159 -4.18 5.24 8.67
C VAL A 159 -3.57 4.38 7.56
N MET A 160 -3.09 3.17 7.87
CA MET A 160 -2.62 2.17 6.90
C MET A 160 -3.71 1.77 5.90
N ARG A 161 -4.94 1.53 6.37
CA ARG A 161 -6.09 1.22 5.50
C ARG A 161 -6.37 2.37 4.53
N ARG A 162 -6.41 3.61 5.02
CA ARG A 162 -6.61 4.79 4.17
C ARG A 162 -5.50 4.93 3.14
N ASP A 163 -4.26 4.70 3.53
CA ASP A 163 -3.10 4.80 2.64
C ASP A 163 -3.04 3.66 1.60
N LEU A 164 -3.64 2.49 1.88
CA LEU A 164 -3.79 1.40 0.91
C LEU A 164 -4.93 1.63 -0.10
N LEU A 165 -6.07 2.15 0.37
CA LEU A 165 -7.27 2.31 -0.46
C LEU A 165 -7.30 3.64 -1.24
N GLY A 166 -6.52 4.63 -0.83
CA GLY A 166 -6.52 5.96 -1.42
C GLY A 166 -7.73 6.81 -1.01
N GLU A 167 -7.69 8.11 -1.34
CA GLU A 167 -8.73 9.10 -0.97
C GLU A 167 -10.07 8.90 -1.70
N GLU A 168 -10.14 8.00 -2.68
CA GLU A 168 -11.35 7.76 -3.50
C GLU A 168 -12.38 6.83 -2.83
N ASP A 169 -12.08 6.22 -1.68
CA ASP A 169 -13.10 5.51 -0.88
C ASP A 169 -13.85 6.52 0.01
N VAL A 170 -14.88 7.10 -0.61
CA VAL A 170 -15.86 8.01 -0.02
C VAL A 170 -16.49 7.38 1.21
N GLY A 171 -16.10 7.90 2.38
CA GLY A 171 -16.76 7.65 3.66
C GLY A 171 -16.39 6.31 4.27
N VAL A 172 -15.43 6.34 5.20
CA VAL A 172 -15.28 5.25 6.18
C VAL A 172 -16.66 5.05 6.82
N PRO A 173 -17.34 3.91 6.64
CA PRO A 173 -18.53 3.63 7.40
C PRO A 173 -18.11 3.69 8.87
N VAL A 174 -18.79 4.51 9.67
CA VAL A 174 -18.53 4.65 11.12
C VAL A 174 -18.39 3.28 11.80
N ASP A 175 -19.07 2.28 11.24
CA ASP A 175 -19.01 0.85 11.57
C ASP A 175 -17.61 0.23 11.57
N ILE A 176 -16.76 0.48 10.57
CA ILE A 176 -15.41 -0.12 10.51
C ILE A 176 -14.48 0.48 11.57
N THR A 177 -14.60 1.78 11.83
CA THR A 177 -13.80 2.44 12.89
C THR A 177 -14.20 1.90 14.26
N ALA A 178 -15.50 1.74 14.50
CA ALA A 178 -16.03 1.16 15.72
C ALA A 178 -15.60 -0.31 15.89
N ALA A 179 -15.61 -1.11 14.83
CA ALA A 179 -15.20 -2.52 14.87
C ALA A 179 -13.69 -2.69 15.13
N VAL A 180 -12.84 -1.85 14.53
CA VAL A 180 -11.39 -1.88 14.80
C VAL A 180 -11.10 -1.47 16.25
N LEU A 181 -11.84 -0.49 16.78
CA LEU A 181 -11.74 -0.09 18.18
C LEU A 181 -12.33 -1.12 19.15
N SER A 182 -13.39 -1.86 18.80
CA SER A 182 -13.93 -2.91 19.67
C SER A 182 -13.01 -4.13 19.72
N ASN A 183 -12.39 -4.52 18.60
CA ASN A 183 -11.39 -5.59 18.59
C ASN A 183 -10.17 -5.27 19.48
N SER A 184 -9.87 -3.99 19.68
CA SER A 184 -8.85 -3.57 20.65
C SER A 184 -9.24 -3.87 22.10
N ARG A 185 -10.54 -3.90 22.41
CA ARG A 185 -11.10 -4.19 23.74
C ARG A 185 -11.36 -5.67 23.96
N ASP A 186 -11.75 -6.42 22.93
CA ASP A 186 -12.08 -7.85 23.07
C ASP A 186 -10.83 -8.73 23.33
N VAL A 187 -9.63 -8.27 22.93
CA VAL A 187 -8.36 -8.94 23.28
C VAL A 187 -8.10 -8.87 24.80
N GLU A 188 -8.63 -7.84 25.47
CA GLU A 188 -8.48 -7.57 26.90
C GLU A 188 -9.30 -8.57 27.75
N GLU A 189 -10.54 -8.85 27.35
CA GLU A 189 -11.43 -9.78 28.07
C GLU A 189 -10.88 -11.22 28.08
N ILE A 190 -10.13 -11.60 27.04
CA ILE A 190 -9.51 -12.93 26.95
C ILE A 190 -8.35 -13.07 27.95
N ASP A 191 -7.49 -12.04 28.07
CA ASP A 191 -6.35 -12.07 29.00
C ASP A 191 -6.82 -12.06 30.47
N ASP A 192 -7.88 -11.32 30.79
CA ASP A 192 -8.48 -11.30 32.14
C ASP A 192 -9.08 -12.65 32.54
N LEU A 193 -9.77 -13.32 31.61
CA LEU A 193 -10.33 -14.65 31.82
C LEU A 193 -9.23 -15.71 32.03
N GLU A 194 -8.12 -15.63 31.30
CA GLU A 194 -6.97 -16.51 31.47
C GLU A 194 -6.26 -16.27 32.82
N ALA A 195 -6.14 -15.01 33.25
CA ALA A 195 -5.58 -14.65 34.56
C ALA A 195 -6.45 -15.11 35.74
N GLU A 196 -7.78 -14.98 35.64
CA GLU A 196 -8.72 -15.50 36.63
C GLU A 196 -8.72 -17.04 36.71
N GLU A 197 -8.63 -17.73 35.57
CA GLU A 197 -8.51 -19.19 35.54
C GLU A 197 -7.21 -19.68 36.21
N ALA A 198 -6.09 -18.98 35.98
CA ALA A 198 -4.81 -19.29 36.59
C ALA A 198 -4.84 -19.05 38.12
N ALA A 199 -5.45 -17.95 38.56
CA ALA A 199 -5.64 -17.64 39.98
C ALA A 199 -6.62 -18.61 40.68
N GLY A 200 -7.67 -19.05 39.98
CA GLY A 200 -8.63 -20.05 40.45
C GLY A 200 -8.00 -21.43 40.64
N ARG A 201 -7.13 -21.86 39.71
CA ARG A 201 -6.35 -23.10 39.84
C ARG A 201 -5.35 -23.05 41.00
N GLY A 202 -4.74 -21.89 41.27
CA GLY A 202 -3.83 -21.69 42.41
C GLY A 202 -4.49 -21.76 43.79
N ARG A 203 -5.77 -21.36 43.92
CA ARG A 203 -6.53 -21.48 45.18
C ARG A 203 -7.00 -22.90 45.47
N ALA A 204 -7.26 -23.72 44.45
CA ALA A 204 -7.70 -25.11 44.61
C ALA A 204 -6.56 -26.06 45.08
N SER A 205 -5.30 -25.61 45.05
CA SER A 205 -4.13 -26.41 45.43
C SER A 205 -3.55 -26.10 46.81
N ARG A 206 -4.20 -25.27 47.64
CA ARG A 206 -3.78 -25.11 49.05
C ARG A 206 -4.30 -26.31 49.86
N PRO A 207 -3.43 -27.21 50.36
CA PRO A 207 -3.87 -28.27 51.26
C PRO A 207 -4.43 -27.64 52.54
N ALA A 208 -5.57 -28.16 53.01
CA ALA A 208 -6.15 -27.77 54.29
C ALA A 208 -5.12 -27.99 55.42
N PRO A 209 -5.04 -27.09 56.42
CA PRO A 209 -4.15 -27.30 57.55
C PRO A 209 -4.55 -28.58 58.28
N ASP A 210 -3.55 -29.45 58.46
CA ASP A 210 -3.68 -30.78 59.07
C ASP A 210 -4.15 -30.66 60.54
N PRO A 211 -5.28 -31.25 60.93
CA PRO A 211 -5.74 -31.21 62.31
C PRO A 211 -5.10 -32.35 63.12
N ALA A 212 -3.79 -32.29 63.38
CA ALA A 212 -3.15 -33.13 64.40
C ALA A 212 -1.76 -32.63 64.82
N GLY A 213 -1.61 -32.21 66.08
CA GLY A 213 -0.31 -32.26 66.76
C GLY A 213 -0.05 -31.23 67.86
N ALA A 214 -0.46 -31.58 69.09
CA ALA A 214 -0.05 -31.06 70.41
C ALA A 214 -0.60 -29.69 70.88
#